data_AF-A0A969V9D5-F1
#
_entry.id   AF-A0A969V9D5-F1
#
_cell.length_a   1.000
_cell.length_b   1.000
_cell.length_c   1.000
_cell.angle_alpha   90.00
_cell.angle_beta   90.00
_cell.angle_gamma   90.00
#
_symmetry.space_group_name_H-M   'P 1'
#
loop_
_entity.id
_entity.type
_entity.pdbx_description
1 polymer ?
#
loop_
_entity_poly.entity_id
_entity_poly.type
_entity_poly.pdbx_seq_one_letter_code
_entity_poly.pdbx_strand_id
1 'polypeptide(L)'
;MSNSINELATGGRGITLMWQIADELSYTRTLDGQNCLLLTKNYAAEGLARPRRIKKASVLDELIHPLKRWDWQDQEQQEEELNESPSQTISLQVNTDVSALTQVLEWFEELKDLSLPQEAWWACQLALAEGFTNAVRHAHKNLPVETPIQLEVMVFAGYLEFRIWDCGQAFDLNTKLTENLAADRKRSLNLDSLNDTYFMPSLSKTLGESQLLIAAG
;
A
#
# COMPACT_ATOMS: atom_id res chain seq x y z
N MET A 1 -1.70 22.14 8.66
CA MET A 1 -2.36 21.15 7.78
C MET A 1 -2.34 19.72 8.36
N SER A 2 -1.78 19.52 9.56
CA SER A 2 -1.64 18.21 10.23
C SER A 2 -2.93 17.63 10.82
N ASN A 3 -3.96 18.44 11.08
CA ASN A 3 -5.17 17.98 11.77
C ASN A 3 -6.10 17.11 10.89
N SER A 4 -6.08 17.25 9.57
CA SER A 4 -7.01 16.53 8.68
C SER A 4 -6.60 15.08 8.40
N ILE A 5 -5.32 14.73 8.55
CA ILE A 5 -4.82 13.36 8.29
C ILE A 5 -5.07 12.46 9.50
N ASN A 6 -5.03 13.00 10.73
CA ASN A 6 -5.24 12.22 11.95
C ASN A 6 -6.69 11.70 12.09
N GLU A 7 -7.68 12.39 11.49
CA GLU A 7 -9.08 11.92 11.47
C GLU A 7 -9.31 10.76 10.49
N LEU A 8 -8.56 10.69 9.38
CA LEU A 8 -8.69 9.64 8.35
C LEU A 8 -8.21 8.26 8.87
N ALA A 9 -7.21 8.25 9.74
CA ALA A 9 -6.54 7.04 10.25
C ALA A 9 -7.32 6.23 11.32
N THR A 10 -8.59 6.57 11.61
CA THR A 10 -9.35 5.95 12.72
C THR A 10 -10.38 4.89 12.28
N GLY A 11 -10.62 4.73 10.97
CA GLY A 11 -11.80 4.00 10.46
C GLY A 11 -11.65 2.51 10.14
N GLY A 12 -10.54 1.85 10.48
CA GLY A 12 -10.29 0.44 10.08
C GLY A 12 -10.10 0.22 8.57
N ARG A 13 -10.13 1.30 7.79
CA ARG A 13 -10.00 1.35 6.34
C ARG A 13 -8.56 1.55 5.85
N GLY A 14 -7.62 1.83 6.76
CA GLY A 14 -6.24 2.17 6.42
C GLY A 14 -5.56 1.15 5.51
N ILE A 15 -5.73 -0.14 5.79
CA ILE A 15 -5.21 -1.23 4.93
C ILE A 15 -5.81 -1.17 3.51
N THR A 16 -7.11 -0.90 3.40
CA THR A 16 -7.78 -0.75 2.09
C THR A 16 -7.30 0.49 1.34
N LEU A 17 -7.11 1.62 2.04
CA LEU A 17 -6.57 2.85 1.46
C LEU A 17 -5.15 2.64 0.95
N MET A 18 -4.27 2.04 1.75
CA MET A 18 -2.92 1.68 1.33
C MET A 18 -2.93 0.78 0.10
N TRP A 19 -3.79 -0.24 0.06
CA TRP A 19 -3.91 -1.12 -1.13
C TRP A 19 -4.44 -0.40 -2.38
N GLN A 20 -5.29 0.61 -2.21
CA GLN A 20 -5.77 1.45 -3.30
C GLN A 20 -4.66 2.34 -3.85
N ILE A 21 -3.89 2.97 -2.97
CA ILE A 21 -2.78 3.88 -3.30
C ILE A 21 -1.62 3.12 -3.95
N ALA A 22 -1.22 2.00 -3.35
CA ALA A 22 -0.05 1.24 -3.71
C ALA A 22 -0.19 0.55 -5.07
N ASP A 23 0.93 0.47 -5.77
CA ASP A 23 1.09 -0.44 -6.90
C ASP A 23 1.32 -1.86 -6.38
N GLU A 24 2.20 -2.02 -5.39
CA GLU A 24 2.36 -3.26 -4.61
C GLU A 24 2.22 -3.01 -3.10
N LEU A 25 1.56 -3.92 -2.40
CA LEU A 25 1.44 -3.90 -0.94
C LEU A 25 1.64 -5.32 -0.42
N SER A 26 2.59 -5.52 0.48
CA SER A 26 2.83 -6.80 1.13
C SER A 26 3.09 -6.64 2.62
N TYR A 27 2.80 -7.69 3.39
CA TYR A 27 3.08 -7.75 4.81
C TYR A 27 3.70 -9.09 5.13
N THR A 28 4.94 -9.08 5.61
CA THR A 28 5.71 -10.31 5.83
C THR A 28 6.29 -10.34 7.23
N ARG A 29 6.29 -11.52 7.85
CA ARG A 29 7.01 -11.76 9.09
C ARG A 29 8.45 -12.12 8.75
N THR A 30 9.41 -11.37 9.27
CA THR A 30 10.84 -11.63 9.09
C THR A 30 11.32 -12.75 10.02
N LEU A 31 12.49 -13.32 9.70
CA LEU A 31 13.08 -14.43 10.47
C LEU A 31 13.44 -14.04 11.91
N ASP A 32 13.78 -12.79 12.15
CA ASP A 32 14.09 -12.22 13.47
C ASP A 32 12.82 -11.82 14.25
N GLY A 33 11.62 -12.07 13.71
CA GLY A 33 10.38 -11.81 14.41
C GLY A 33 10.00 -10.33 14.43
N GLN A 34 10.31 -9.60 13.36
CA GLN A 34 9.67 -8.32 13.04
C GLN A 34 8.62 -8.55 11.95
N ASN A 35 7.65 -7.66 11.85
CA ASN A 35 6.76 -7.57 10.72
C ASN A 35 7.22 -6.44 9.81
N CYS A 36 7.18 -6.64 8.50
CA CYS A 36 7.49 -5.62 7.52
C CYS A 36 6.26 -5.38 6.64
N LEU A 37 5.69 -4.18 6.74
CA LEU A 37 4.75 -3.66 5.74
C LEU A 37 5.57 -2.99 4.63
N LEU A 38 5.48 -3.52 3.42
CA LEU A 38 6.11 -2.97 2.23
C LEU A 38 5.04 -2.41 1.30
N LEU A 39 5.27 -1.18 0.82
CA LEU A 39 4.44 -0.52 -0.17
C LEU A 39 5.33 0.02 -1.29
N THR A 40 4.96 -0.23 -2.54
CA THR A 40 5.59 0.44 -3.68
C THR A 40 4.62 1.38 -4.36
N LYS A 41 5.16 2.49 -4.87
CA LYS A 41 4.41 3.47 -5.66
C LYS A 41 5.20 3.90 -6.88
N ASN A 42 4.67 3.61 -8.05
CA ASN A 42 5.21 4.06 -9.33
C ASN A 42 4.92 5.54 -9.54
N TYR A 43 5.86 6.22 -10.17
CA TYR A 43 5.71 7.59 -10.63
C TYR A 43 6.39 7.78 -11.98
N ALA A 44 5.88 8.72 -12.78
CA ALA A 44 6.55 9.10 -14.02
C ALA A 44 7.70 10.07 -13.67
N ALA A 45 8.93 9.58 -13.67
CA ALA A 45 10.10 10.45 -13.61
C ALA A 45 10.24 11.20 -14.94
N GLU A 46 10.35 12.53 -14.91
CA GLU A 46 10.58 13.32 -16.12
C GLU A 46 11.87 12.87 -16.81
N GLY A 47 11.79 12.48 -18.09
CA GLY A 47 12.94 12.06 -18.90
C GLY A 47 13.21 10.55 -18.98
N LEU A 48 12.51 9.71 -18.22
CA LEU A 48 12.54 8.25 -18.37
C LEU A 48 11.34 7.77 -19.18
N ALA A 49 11.61 7.05 -20.28
CA ALA A 49 10.58 6.56 -21.17
C ALA A 49 9.75 5.44 -20.50
N ARG A 50 8.50 5.79 -20.17
CA ARG A 50 7.37 4.98 -19.70
C ARG A 50 7.40 4.58 -18.21
N PRO A 51 6.26 4.73 -17.49
CA PRO A 51 6.10 4.13 -16.17
C PRO A 51 6.18 2.60 -16.27
N ARG A 52 6.93 1.98 -15.36
CA ARG A 52 7.06 0.53 -15.24
C ARG A 52 5.67 -0.06 -14.99
N ARG A 53 5.16 -0.86 -15.94
CA ARG A 53 3.90 -1.59 -15.81
C ARG A 53 4.15 -2.84 -14.98
N ILE A 54 4.34 -2.69 -13.66
CA ILE A 54 4.27 -3.85 -12.77
C ILE A 54 2.80 -4.29 -12.79
N LYS A 55 2.54 -5.44 -13.41
CA LYS A 55 1.23 -6.09 -13.29
C LYS A 55 1.07 -6.40 -11.80
N LYS A 56 0.06 -5.81 -11.14
CA LYS A 56 -0.38 -6.32 -9.83
C LYS A 56 -0.54 -7.84 -9.99
N ALA A 57 0.11 -8.63 -9.13
CA ALA A 57 -0.32 -10.00 -8.92
C ALA A 57 -1.80 -9.92 -8.54
N SER A 58 -2.67 -10.24 -9.49
CA SER A 58 -4.09 -10.28 -9.24
C SER A 58 -4.33 -11.53 -8.43
N VAL A 59 -5.30 -11.49 -7.52
CA VAL A 59 -5.83 -12.66 -6.79
C VAL A 59 -6.25 -13.81 -7.76
N LEU A 60 -6.35 -13.53 -9.07
CA LEU A 60 -6.67 -14.49 -10.11
C LEU A 60 -5.44 -15.17 -10.75
N ASP A 61 -4.22 -14.67 -10.53
CA ASP A 61 -3.01 -15.26 -11.13
C ASP A 61 -2.67 -16.62 -10.50
N GLU A 62 -2.98 -16.81 -9.20
CA GLU A 62 -2.84 -18.12 -8.53
C GLU A 62 -3.87 -19.17 -9.02
N LEU A 63 -5.01 -18.74 -9.56
CA LEU A 63 -6.11 -19.63 -9.97
C LEU A 63 -6.05 -20.03 -11.46
N ILE A 64 -5.20 -19.41 -12.29
CA ILE A 64 -5.07 -19.70 -13.73
C ILE A 64 -3.86 -20.61 -14.04
N HIS A 65 -3.41 -21.39 -13.04
CA HIS A 65 -2.21 -22.22 -13.14
C HIS A 65 -2.22 -23.44 -14.09
N PRO A 66 -3.18 -23.61 -15.04
CA PRO A 66 -2.96 -24.52 -16.17
C PRO A 66 -3.07 -23.90 -17.58
N LEU A 67 -3.42 -22.61 -17.77
CA LEU A 67 -3.78 -22.11 -19.12
C LEU A 67 -2.93 -20.98 -19.71
N LYS A 68 -1.94 -20.46 -19.00
CA LYS A 68 -0.89 -19.64 -19.65
C LYS A 68 0.34 -20.48 -19.88
N ARG A 69 0.36 -21.07 -21.07
CA ARG A 69 1.57 -21.57 -21.74
C ARG A 69 2.57 -20.42 -21.77
N TRP A 70 3.49 -20.49 -20.82
CA TRP A 70 4.68 -19.67 -20.57
C TRP A 70 5.24 -19.01 -21.86
N ASP A 71 5.13 -17.67 -21.97
CA ASP A 71 5.85 -16.90 -22.98
C ASP A 71 7.27 -16.66 -22.48
N TRP A 72 8.26 -17.18 -23.21
CA TRP A 72 9.69 -17.18 -22.83
C TRP A 72 10.38 -15.81 -22.96
N GLN A 73 9.63 -14.71 -22.97
CA GLN A 73 10.13 -13.34 -23.24
C GLN A 73 10.16 -12.43 -22.00
N ASP A 74 9.70 -12.91 -20.84
CA ASP A 74 9.63 -12.14 -19.59
C ASP A 74 10.87 -12.32 -18.68
N GLN A 75 11.85 -13.16 -19.04
CA GLN A 75 13.00 -13.47 -18.17
C GLN A 75 14.10 -12.40 -18.18
N GLU A 76 14.35 -11.72 -19.31
CA GLU A 76 15.42 -10.71 -19.39
C GLU A 76 15.07 -9.40 -18.65
N GLN A 77 13.77 -9.09 -18.45
CA GLN A 77 13.35 -7.86 -17.75
C GLN A 77 13.42 -7.99 -16.21
N GLN A 78 13.28 -9.21 -15.66
CA GLN A 78 13.34 -9.44 -14.21
C GLN A 78 14.78 -9.48 -13.67
N GLU A 79 15.78 -9.83 -14.49
CA GLU A 79 17.19 -9.88 -14.05
C GLU A 79 17.86 -8.49 -13.98
N GLU A 80 17.45 -7.51 -14.81
CA GLU A 80 17.88 -6.09 -14.65
C GLU A 80 17.23 -5.40 -13.44
N GLU A 81 16.04 -5.87 -13.03
CA GLU A 81 15.19 -5.36 -11.93
C GLU A 81 15.81 -5.61 -10.54
N LEU A 82 16.63 -6.66 -10.39
CA LEU A 82 17.30 -7.03 -9.14
C LEU A 82 18.61 -6.26 -8.87
N ASN A 83 19.08 -5.46 -9.82
CA ASN A 83 20.37 -4.74 -9.73
C ASN A 83 20.21 -3.21 -9.67
N GLU A 84 18.98 -2.70 -9.70
CA GLU A 84 18.74 -1.27 -9.54
C GLU A 84 19.04 -0.86 -8.10
N SER A 85 19.98 0.06 -7.91
CA SER A 85 20.28 0.64 -6.60
C SER A 85 19.43 1.89 -6.38
N PRO A 86 18.93 2.13 -5.16
CA PRO A 86 18.19 3.34 -4.88
C PRO A 86 19.09 4.56 -5.08
N SER A 87 18.58 5.56 -5.78
CA SER A 87 19.23 6.87 -5.95
C SER A 87 19.30 7.65 -4.63
N GLN A 88 18.37 7.38 -3.71
CA GLN A 88 18.32 7.95 -2.38
C GLN A 88 17.61 6.97 -1.43
N THR A 89 18.13 6.86 -0.21
CA THR A 89 17.48 6.13 0.88
C THR A 89 17.45 7.04 2.10
N ILE A 90 16.28 7.19 2.71
CA ILE A 90 16.11 7.84 4.01
C ILE A 90 15.53 6.83 4.99
N SER A 91 15.92 6.93 6.27
CA SER A 91 15.44 6.04 7.33
C SER A 91 15.13 6.83 8.60
N LEU A 92 14.11 6.42 9.34
CA LEU A 92 13.69 7.03 10.60
C LEU A 92 13.24 5.96 11.59
N GLN A 93 13.69 6.07 12.84
CA GLN A 93 13.14 5.30 13.94
C GLN A 93 12.34 6.21 14.86
N VAL A 94 11.10 5.84 15.16
CA VAL A 94 10.25 6.53 16.14
C VAL A 94 9.68 5.56 17.15
N ASN A 95 9.24 6.09 18.28
CA ASN A 95 8.50 5.35 19.28
C ASN A 95 7.07 5.07 18.80
N THR A 96 6.42 4.04 19.36
CA THR A 96 5.04 3.66 19.03
C THR A 96 3.99 4.60 19.62
N ASP A 97 4.09 5.89 19.29
CA ASP A 97 3.17 6.94 19.71
C ASP A 97 2.54 7.59 18.46
N VAL A 98 1.22 7.74 18.47
CA VAL A 98 0.50 8.44 17.39
C VAL A 98 0.97 9.89 17.26
N SER A 99 1.44 10.51 18.36
CA SER A 99 1.98 11.87 18.32
C SER A 99 3.21 12.00 17.41
N ALA A 100 3.98 10.92 17.22
CA ALA A 100 5.14 10.87 16.34
C ALA A 100 4.76 10.90 14.84
N LEU A 101 3.47 10.82 14.48
CA LEU A 101 3.03 10.96 13.09
C LEU A 101 3.48 12.29 12.48
N THR A 102 3.51 13.37 13.26
CA THR A 102 4.00 14.67 12.77
C THR A 102 5.47 14.57 12.37
N GLN A 103 6.30 13.92 13.20
CA GLN A 103 7.71 13.70 12.90
C GLN A 103 7.91 12.81 11.67
N VAL A 104 7.10 11.76 11.52
CA VAL A 104 7.15 10.87 10.34
C VAL A 104 6.84 11.63 9.06
N LEU A 105 5.82 12.48 9.06
CA LEU A 105 5.46 13.25 7.87
C LEU A 105 6.49 14.35 7.56
N GLU A 106 7.03 15.03 8.59
CA GLU A 106 8.10 16.02 8.43
C GLU A 106 9.40 15.39 7.90
N TRP A 107 9.74 14.19 8.36
CA TRP A 107 10.87 13.43 7.83
C TRP A 107 10.68 13.05 6.35
N PHE A 108 9.46 12.66 5.96
CA PHE A 108 9.19 12.34 4.57
C PHE A 108 9.35 13.56 3.63
N GLU A 109 9.12 14.78 4.12
CA GLU A 109 9.34 16.03 3.35
C GLU A 109 10.80 16.25 2.93
N GLU A 110 11.77 15.48 3.45
CA GLU A 110 13.15 15.45 2.91
C GLU A 110 13.19 15.02 1.43
N LEU A 111 12.14 14.33 0.95
CA LEU A 111 11.99 13.88 -0.43
C LEU A 111 11.10 14.79 -1.29
N LYS A 112 10.69 15.96 -0.81
CA LYS A 112 9.75 16.83 -1.53
C LYS A 112 10.26 17.34 -2.88
N ASP A 113 11.59 17.40 -3.04
CA ASP A 113 12.26 17.91 -4.24
C ASP A 113 12.38 16.82 -5.33
N LEU A 114 11.87 15.61 -5.06
CA LEU A 114 11.65 14.62 -6.10
C LEU A 114 10.64 15.18 -7.11
N SER A 115 10.88 15.00 -8.41
CA SER A 115 9.96 15.35 -9.50
C SER A 115 8.73 14.42 -9.55
N LEU A 116 8.10 14.17 -8.40
CA LEU A 116 6.88 13.42 -8.25
C LEU A 116 5.69 14.30 -8.63
N PRO A 117 4.71 13.77 -9.40
CA PRO A 117 3.42 14.42 -9.54
C PRO A 117 2.78 14.68 -8.16
N GLN A 118 2.16 15.84 -7.98
CA GLN A 118 1.61 16.27 -6.69
C GLN A 118 0.59 15.27 -6.11
N GLU A 119 -0.22 14.63 -6.96
CA GLU A 119 -1.17 13.60 -6.53
C GLU A 119 -0.46 12.35 -5.99
N ALA A 120 0.66 11.97 -6.59
CA ALA A 120 1.45 10.84 -6.12
C ALA A 120 2.11 11.15 -4.77
N TRP A 121 2.57 12.40 -4.57
CA TRP A 121 3.12 12.87 -3.30
C TRP A 121 2.10 12.75 -2.16
N TRP A 122 0.90 13.33 -2.33
CA TRP A 122 -0.15 13.26 -1.31
C TRP A 122 -0.63 11.84 -1.05
N ALA A 123 -0.71 11.01 -2.09
CA ALA A 123 -1.05 9.60 -1.91
C ALA A 123 0.01 8.87 -1.06
N CYS A 124 1.30 9.14 -1.28
CA CYS A 124 2.38 8.58 -0.46
C CYS A 124 2.29 9.05 1.00
N GLN A 125 2.04 10.35 1.23
CA GLN A 125 1.85 10.87 2.59
C GLN A 125 0.70 10.19 3.33
N LEU A 126 -0.43 9.99 2.64
CA LEU A 126 -1.58 9.30 3.22
C LEU A 126 -1.25 7.83 3.52
N ALA A 127 -0.61 7.12 2.58
CA ALA A 127 -0.23 5.73 2.79
C ALA A 127 0.77 5.55 3.94
N LEU A 128 1.75 6.45 4.06
CA LEU A 128 2.71 6.47 5.16
C LEU A 128 2.01 6.71 6.51
N ALA A 129 1.08 7.66 6.56
CA ALA A 129 0.29 7.95 7.76
C ALA A 129 -0.57 6.74 8.18
N GLU A 130 -1.27 6.11 7.23
CA GLU A 130 -2.08 4.91 7.50
C GLU A 130 -1.20 3.73 7.94
N GLY A 131 -0.05 3.51 7.30
CA GLY A 131 0.86 2.42 7.66
C GLY A 131 1.45 2.59 9.05
N PHE A 132 1.94 3.79 9.37
CA PHE A 132 2.49 4.12 10.69
C PHE A 132 1.42 4.00 11.79
N THR A 133 0.25 4.61 11.58
CA THR A 133 -0.82 4.55 12.58
C THR A 133 -1.38 3.15 12.73
N ASN A 134 -1.35 2.31 11.69
CA ASN A 134 -1.71 0.90 11.78
C ASN A 134 -0.73 0.13 12.68
N ALA A 135 0.58 0.35 12.54
CA ALA A 135 1.57 -0.23 13.43
C ALA A 135 1.32 0.19 14.89
N VAL A 136 1.13 1.49 15.15
CA VAL A 136 0.88 2.01 16.51
C VAL A 136 -0.43 1.49 17.11
N ARG A 137 -1.54 1.63 16.40
CA ARG A 137 -2.89 1.40 16.95
C ARG A 137 -3.30 -0.07 16.96
N HIS A 138 -2.74 -0.87 16.04
CA HIS A 138 -3.13 -2.27 15.88
C HIS A 138 -2.00 -3.22 16.29
N ALA A 139 -0.83 -3.15 15.66
CA ALA A 139 0.24 -4.10 15.94
C ALA A 139 0.81 -3.93 17.37
N HIS A 140 1.02 -2.68 17.80
CA HIS A 140 1.62 -2.31 19.08
C HIS A 140 0.61 -1.92 20.17
N LYS A 141 -0.69 -2.21 19.98
CA LYS A 141 -1.78 -1.74 20.86
C LYS A 141 -1.54 -1.94 22.36
N ASN A 142 -0.82 -2.98 22.74
CA ASN A 142 -0.54 -3.34 24.15
C ASN A 142 0.97 -3.37 24.47
N LEU A 143 1.80 -2.73 23.65
CA LEU A 143 3.24 -2.64 23.86
C LEU A 143 3.63 -1.29 24.51
N PRO A 144 4.79 -1.20 25.19
CA PRO A 144 5.29 0.05 25.75
C PRO A 144 5.44 1.15 24.68
N VAL A 145 5.24 2.41 25.04
CA VAL A 145 5.34 3.52 24.06
C VAL A 145 6.75 3.64 23.49
N GLU A 146 7.77 3.21 24.23
CA GLU A 146 9.17 3.17 23.81
C GLU A 146 9.46 2.07 22.77
N THR A 147 8.48 1.22 22.44
CA THR A 147 8.64 0.19 21.40
C THR A 147 8.93 0.86 20.06
N PRO A 148 10.03 0.51 19.38
CA PRO A 148 10.43 1.18 18.16
C PRO A 148 9.56 0.75 16.97
N ILE A 149 9.31 1.70 16.09
CA ILE A 149 8.85 1.48 14.71
C ILE A 149 9.94 2.06 13.81
N GLN A 150 10.48 1.22 12.93
CA GLN A 150 11.45 1.65 11.93
C GLN A 150 10.72 1.95 10.62
N LEU A 151 11.10 3.04 9.97
CA LEU A 151 10.62 3.42 8.65
C LEU A 151 11.81 3.60 7.71
N GLU A 152 11.61 3.26 6.45
CA GLU A 152 12.57 3.49 5.37
C GLU A 152 11.81 3.85 4.10
N VAL A 153 12.34 4.82 3.36
CA VAL A 153 11.90 5.13 2.00
C VAL A 153 13.11 5.06 1.07
N MET A 154 12.97 4.26 0.02
CA MET A 154 13.95 4.12 -1.05
C MET A 154 13.40 4.71 -2.35
N VAL A 155 14.22 5.50 -3.03
CA VAL A 155 13.87 6.19 -4.28
C VAL A 155 14.61 5.54 -5.44
N PHE A 156 13.85 4.92 -6.34
CA PHE A 156 14.36 4.31 -7.57
C PHE A 156 13.95 5.11 -8.80
N ALA A 157 14.46 4.74 -9.98
CA ALA A 157 14.08 5.39 -11.23
C ALA A 157 12.63 5.01 -11.60
N GLY A 158 11.68 5.84 -11.17
CA GLY A 158 10.26 5.71 -11.50
C GLY A 158 9.39 4.97 -10.48
N TYR A 159 9.93 4.63 -9.30
CA TYR A 159 9.11 4.19 -8.17
C TYR A 159 9.74 4.51 -6.81
N LEU A 160 8.88 4.56 -5.79
CA LEU A 160 9.24 4.63 -4.38
C LEU A 160 8.94 3.29 -3.73
N GLU A 161 9.79 2.88 -2.80
CA GLU A 161 9.52 1.78 -1.88
C GLU A 161 9.50 2.29 -0.45
N PHE A 162 8.44 1.97 0.28
CA PHE A 162 8.24 2.29 1.68
C PHE A 162 8.29 1.00 2.46
N ARG A 163 9.02 1.00 3.57
CA ARG A 163 9.04 -0.08 4.54
C ARG A 163 8.74 0.44 5.93
N ILE A 164 7.84 -0.24 6.63
CA ILE A 164 7.49 0.04 8.02
C ILE A 164 7.65 -1.26 8.78
N TRP A 165 8.60 -1.29 9.71
CA TRP A 165 8.82 -2.44 10.58
C TRP A 165 8.22 -2.22 11.96
N ASP A 166 7.46 -3.22 12.40
CA ASP A 166 6.84 -3.29 13.71
C ASP A 166 7.19 -4.64 14.37
N CYS A 167 7.17 -4.74 15.69
CA CYS A 167 7.43 -5.98 16.43
C CYS A 167 6.15 -6.54 17.09
N GLY A 168 4.99 -6.07 16.64
CA GLY A 168 3.69 -6.41 17.19
C GLY A 168 3.13 -7.74 16.73
N GLN A 169 1.85 -7.93 17.01
CA GLN A 169 1.11 -9.10 16.55
C GLN A 169 0.97 -9.08 15.02
N ALA A 170 1.50 -10.11 14.36
CA ALA A 170 1.30 -10.31 12.93
C ALA A 170 -0.16 -10.59 12.59
N PHE A 171 -0.57 -10.23 11.37
CA PHE A 171 -1.88 -10.54 10.81
C PHE A 171 -1.75 -11.00 9.35
N ASP A 172 -2.78 -11.66 8.85
CA ASP A 172 -2.87 -12.06 7.45
C ASP A 172 -3.45 -10.91 6.61
N LEU A 173 -2.62 -10.31 5.75
CA LEU A 173 -2.99 -9.13 4.95
C LEU A 173 -4.13 -9.43 3.97
N ASN A 174 -4.11 -10.58 3.31
CA ASN A 174 -5.09 -10.95 2.29
C ASN A 174 -6.47 -11.19 2.88
N THR A 175 -6.52 -11.89 4.01
CA THR A 175 -7.73 -12.09 4.82
C THR A 175 -8.28 -10.74 5.23
N LYS A 176 -7.43 -9.85 5.76
CA LYS A 176 -7.85 -8.53 6.22
C LYS A 176 -8.40 -7.64 5.10
N LEU A 177 -7.76 -7.63 3.93
CA LEU A 177 -8.24 -6.95 2.74
C LEU A 177 -9.58 -7.51 2.28
N THR A 178 -9.72 -8.83 2.23
CA THR A 178 -10.95 -9.50 1.80
C THR A 178 -12.12 -9.16 2.73
N GLU A 179 -11.92 -9.21 4.04
CA GLU A 179 -12.90 -8.82 5.05
C GLU A 179 -13.34 -7.37 4.88
N ASN A 180 -12.39 -6.45 4.74
CA ASN A 180 -12.66 -5.03 4.57
C ASN A 180 -13.45 -4.74 3.28
N LEU A 181 -13.04 -5.33 2.15
CA LEU A 181 -13.72 -5.15 0.86
C LEU A 181 -15.13 -5.76 0.87
N ALA A 182 -15.33 -6.89 1.55
CA ALA A 182 -16.65 -7.49 1.72
C ALA A 182 -17.56 -6.63 2.61
N ALA A 183 -17.01 -6.04 3.68
CA ALA A 183 -17.74 -5.12 4.55
C ALA A 183 -18.16 -3.84 3.82
N ASP A 184 -17.28 -3.26 3.01
CA ASP A 184 -17.60 -2.07 2.21
C ASP A 184 -18.68 -2.37 1.15
N ARG A 185 -18.65 -3.54 0.49
CA ARG A 185 -19.73 -3.98 -0.42
C ARG A 185 -21.08 -4.14 0.30
N LYS A 186 -21.08 -4.72 1.51
CA LYS A 186 -22.31 -4.81 2.31
C LYS A 186 -22.81 -3.41 2.69
N ARG A 187 -21.93 -2.47 2.99
CA ARG A 187 -22.30 -1.10 3.33
C ARG A 187 -22.85 -0.34 2.12
N SER A 188 -22.28 -0.50 0.93
CA SER A 188 -22.81 0.10 -0.30
C SER A 188 -24.18 -0.46 -0.66
N LEU A 189 -24.38 -1.77 -0.54
CA LEU A 189 -25.69 -2.42 -0.77
C LEU A 189 -26.76 -2.00 0.26
N ASN A 190 -26.36 -1.56 1.47
CA ASN A 190 -27.28 -0.98 2.45
C ASN A 190 -27.50 0.53 2.25
N LEU A 191 -26.57 1.23 1.58
CA LEU A 191 -26.59 2.68 1.36
C LEU A 191 -27.37 3.09 0.11
N ASP A 192 -27.73 2.16 -0.77
CA ASP A 192 -28.72 2.40 -1.86
C ASP A 192 -30.12 2.79 -1.34
N SER A 193 -30.30 2.90 -0.01
CA SER A 193 -31.49 3.46 0.65
C SER A 193 -31.36 4.93 1.10
N LEU A 194 -30.18 5.54 1.03
CA LEU A 194 -29.95 6.95 1.43
C LEU A 194 -28.91 7.62 0.52
N ASN A 195 -29.39 8.46 -0.40
CA ASN A 195 -28.63 9.21 -1.39
C ASN A 195 -27.53 10.13 -0.82
N ASP A 196 -26.48 10.23 -1.64
CA ASP A 196 -25.64 11.39 -1.98
C ASP A 196 -25.01 12.22 -0.85
N THR A 197 -23.67 12.17 -0.76
CA THR A 197 -22.74 13.30 -0.93
C THR A 197 -21.38 12.88 -0.36
N TYR A 198 -20.49 12.29 -1.17
CA TYR A 198 -19.01 12.34 -1.07
C TYR A 198 -18.44 11.51 -2.23
N PHE A 199 -18.56 12.05 -3.43
CA PHE A 199 -18.04 11.45 -4.65
C PHE A 199 -16.56 11.86 -4.79
N MET A 200 -15.65 10.97 -4.40
CA MET A 200 -14.26 11.03 -4.89
C MET A 200 -14.25 10.45 -6.32
N PRO A 201 -13.47 11.00 -7.27
CA PRO A 201 -13.34 10.42 -8.60
C PRO A 201 -12.88 8.97 -8.48
N SER A 202 -13.66 8.05 -9.03
CA SER A 202 -13.41 6.61 -8.95
C SER A 202 -12.10 6.25 -9.69
N LEU A 203 -11.03 5.92 -8.96
CA LEU A 203 -10.04 4.98 -9.46
C LEU A 203 -10.63 3.57 -9.34
N SER A 204 -11.58 3.25 -10.21
CA SER A 204 -12.21 1.93 -10.24
C SER A 204 -11.20 0.90 -10.78
N LYS A 205 -10.52 0.22 -9.85
CA LYS A 205 -10.01 -1.13 -10.09
C LYS A 205 -11.24 -2.04 -10.20
N THR A 206 -11.74 -2.26 -11.41
CA THR A 206 -12.87 -3.17 -11.66
C THR A 206 -12.46 -4.58 -11.25
N LEU A 207 -13.06 -5.12 -10.18
CA LEU A 207 -13.13 -6.57 -10.00
C LEU A 207 -13.99 -7.10 -11.14
N GLY A 208 -13.37 -7.83 -12.08
CA GLY A 208 -14.09 -8.44 -13.20
C GLY A 208 -15.25 -9.29 -12.70
N GLU A 209 -16.44 -9.01 -13.22
CA GLU A 209 -17.63 -9.81 -12.97
C GLU A 209 -17.41 -11.23 -13.50
N SER A 210 -17.55 -12.23 -12.61
CA SER A 210 -17.59 -13.62 -13.03
C SER A 210 -18.85 -13.84 -13.85
N GLN A 211 -18.70 -14.03 -15.16
CA GLN A 211 -19.78 -14.50 -16.02
C GLN A 211 -20.19 -15.92 -15.58
N LEU A 212 -21.35 -16.01 -14.92
CA LEU A 212 -22.10 -17.25 -14.79
C LEU A 212 -22.62 -17.64 -16.18
N LEU A 213 -21.87 -18.50 -16.88
CA LEU A 213 -22.38 -19.25 -18.02
C LEU A 213 -23.34 -20.33 -17.50
N ILE A 214 -24.64 -20.02 -17.52
CA ILE A 214 -25.69 -21.03 -17.47
C ILE A 214 -25.67 -21.73 -18.83
N ALA A 215 -25.12 -22.94 -18.89
CA ALA A 215 -25.38 -23.83 -20.00
C ALA A 215 -26.71 -24.54 -19.75
N ALA A 216 -27.75 -24.10 -20.45
CA ALA A 216 -28.91 -24.92 -20.76
C ALA A 216 -28.56 -25.82 -21.95
N GLY A 217 -28.91 -27.10 -21.86
CA GLY A 217 -28.72 -28.10 -22.91
C GLY A 217 -28.85 -29.51 -22.36
#